data_AF-A0A2M8NFL5-F1
#
_entry.id   AF-A0A2M8NFL5-F1
#
_cell.length_a   1.000
_cell.length_b   1.000
_cell.length_c   1.000
_cell.angle_alpha   90.00
_cell.angle_beta   90.00
_cell.angle_gamma   90.00
#
_symmetry.space_group_name_H-M   'P 1'
#
loop_
_entity.id
_entity.type
_entity.pdbx_description
1 polymer ?
#
loop_
_entity_poly.entity_id
_entity_poly.type
_entity_poly.pdbx_seq_one_letter_code
_entity_poly.pdbx_strand_id
1 'polypeptide(L)'
;VNNGEYKVMGMAPYGEPRYIDKIEKLFKQDADGSFRLNMDYFSYHHSTQHTYNSKFVELFGKPREPESDFFTMATHPERAGEREAMARNQHYADVAASIQRVTEDALIKIANHVHRLTGLNKLVMAGGVALNTKANYRLLSETPFDEIYIQPAAGDDGGALGAALWAY
;
A
#
# COMPACT_ATOMS: atom_id res chain seq x y z
N VAL A 1 -7.76 10.64 -4.35
CA VAL A 1 -7.32 9.88 -3.16
C VAL A 1 -7.63 8.39 -3.26
N ASN A 2 -8.68 7.93 -3.96
CA ASN A 2 -9.08 6.49 -3.95
C ASN A 2 -8.84 5.67 -5.25
N ASN A 3 -7.89 6.04 -6.12
CA ASN A 3 -7.67 5.35 -7.42
C ASN A 3 -6.23 4.81 -7.62
N GLY A 4 -5.41 4.79 -6.58
CA GLY A 4 -3.98 4.48 -6.69
C GLY A 4 -3.59 3.06 -6.25
N GLU A 5 -4.32 2.49 -5.30
CA GLU A 5 -3.88 1.26 -4.62
C GLU A 5 -3.74 0.07 -5.57
N TYR A 6 -4.72 -0.15 -6.45
CA TYR A 6 -4.66 -1.22 -7.45
C TYR A 6 -3.51 -1.00 -8.46
N LYS A 7 -3.10 0.24 -8.72
CA LYS A 7 -1.95 0.55 -9.60
C LYS A 7 -0.65 0.16 -8.93
N VAL A 8 -0.50 0.51 -7.64
CA VAL A 8 0.66 0.11 -6.83
C VAL A 8 0.75 -1.42 -6.76
N MET A 9 -0.37 -2.09 -6.46
CA MET A 9 -0.41 -3.55 -6.41
C MET A 9 -0.12 -4.20 -7.76
N GLY A 10 -0.63 -3.64 -8.86
CA GLY A 10 -0.38 -4.15 -10.21
C GLY A 10 1.05 -3.92 -10.70
N MET A 11 1.73 -2.88 -10.23
CA MET A 11 3.11 -2.56 -10.62
C MET A 11 4.16 -3.27 -9.76
N ALA A 12 3.84 -3.52 -8.48
CA ALA A 12 4.77 -4.11 -7.51
C ALA A 12 5.41 -5.45 -7.95
N PRO A 13 4.73 -6.38 -8.65
CA PRO A 13 5.34 -7.63 -9.12
C PRO A 13 6.47 -7.46 -10.14
N TYR A 14 6.56 -6.29 -10.78
CA TYR A 14 7.56 -6.01 -11.82
C TYR A 14 8.74 -5.20 -11.29
N GLY A 15 8.80 -4.95 -9.98
CA GLY A 15 9.85 -4.18 -9.32
C GLY A 15 10.52 -4.95 -8.21
N GLU A 16 11.65 -4.42 -7.77
CA GLU A 16 12.38 -4.89 -6.60
C GLU A 16 12.22 -3.88 -5.45
N PRO A 17 12.06 -4.33 -4.19
CA PRO A 17 11.80 -3.44 -3.05
C PRO A 17 13.08 -2.70 -2.59
N ARG A 18 13.65 -1.87 -3.48
CA ARG A 18 14.94 -1.18 -3.31
C ARG A 18 14.88 0.10 -2.49
N TYR A 19 13.68 0.60 -2.20
CA TYR A 19 13.46 1.91 -1.59
C TYR A 19 12.75 1.82 -0.23
N ILE A 20 12.82 0.67 0.44
CA ILE A 20 12.24 0.48 1.79
C ILE A 20 12.75 1.56 2.75
N ASP A 21 14.06 1.84 2.73
CA ASP A 21 14.72 2.87 3.53
C ASP A 21 14.11 4.26 3.34
N LYS A 22 13.65 4.58 2.13
CA LYS A 22 12.95 5.83 1.83
C LYS A 22 11.54 5.83 2.37
N ILE A 23 10.82 4.70 2.28
CA ILE A 23 9.47 4.57 2.84
C ILE A 23 9.49 4.70 4.36
N GLU A 24 10.50 4.16 5.04
CA GLU A 24 10.67 4.27 6.50
C GLU A 24 10.90 5.72 6.98
N LYS A 25 11.27 6.65 6.08
CA LYS A 25 11.30 8.10 6.40
C LYS A 25 9.90 8.71 6.45
N LEU A 26 8.96 8.15 5.69
CA LEU A 26 7.56 8.57 5.62
C LEU A 26 6.69 7.92 6.71
N PHE A 27 7.07 6.73 7.16
CA PHE A 27 6.24 5.86 7.97
C PHE A 27 7.05 5.27 9.11
N LYS A 28 6.56 5.41 10.34
CA LYS A 28 7.12 4.75 11.52
C LYS A 28 6.05 3.93 12.21
N GLN A 29 6.40 2.70 12.58
CA GLN A 29 5.52 1.79 13.28
C GLN A 29 6.13 1.32 14.60
N ASP A 30 5.40 1.53 15.68
CA ASP A 30 5.80 1.14 17.03
C ASP A 30 5.52 -0.36 17.28
N ALA A 31 5.98 -0.90 18.41
CA ALA A 31 5.95 -2.34 18.68
C ALA A 31 4.53 -2.93 18.86
N ASP A 32 3.58 -2.08 19.24
CA ASP A 32 2.16 -2.39 19.37
C ASP A 32 1.40 -2.30 18.04
N GLY A 33 2.11 -2.10 16.92
CA GLY A 33 1.50 -1.98 15.60
C GLY A 33 0.91 -0.61 15.31
N SER A 34 0.83 0.30 16.30
CA SER A 34 0.49 1.69 16.04
C SER A 34 1.52 2.32 15.11
N PHE A 35 1.07 3.25 14.27
CA PHE A 35 1.93 3.88 13.29
C PHE A 35 1.61 5.35 13.11
N ARG A 36 2.60 6.08 12.59
CA ARG A 36 2.51 7.50 12.29
C ARG A 36 3.16 7.80 10.95
N LEU A 37 2.54 8.71 10.23
CA LEU A 37 3.10 9.28 9.00
C LEU A 37 3.92 10.52 9.34
N ASN A 38 5.03 10.68 8.64
CA ASN A 38 5.83 11.89 8.69
C ASN A 38 5.19 12.96 7.80
N MET A 39 4.40 13.82 8.44
CA MET A 39 3.59 14.82 7.76
C MET A 39 4.40 15.89 7.02
N ASP A 40 5.71 15.98 7.25
CA ASP A 40 6.62 16.85 6.49
C ASP A 40 6.61 16.58 4.99
N TYR A 41 6.21 15.38 4.56
CA TYR A 41 6.18 14.97 3.16
C TYR A 41 4.78 15.09 2.53
N PHE A 42 3.75 15.31 3.34
CA PHE A 42 2.35 15.23 2.92
C PHE A 42 1.66 16.59 3.07
N SER A 43 0.70 16.86 2.19
CA SER A 43 -0.07 18.12 2.21
C SER A 43 -1.58 17.91 2.26
N TYR A 44 -2.06 16.66 2.21
CA TYR A 44 -3.51 16.37 2.19
C TYR A 44 -4.29 16.87 3.41
N HIS A 45 -3.62 17.17 4.53
CA HIS A 45 -4.25 17.67 5.74
C HIS A 45 -4.57 19.17 5.68
N HIS A 46 -3.97 19.91 4.74
CA HIS A 46 -4.23 21.35 4.55
C HIS A 46 -4.46 21.74 3.08
N SER A 47 -4.34 20.79 2.14
CA SER A 47 -4.55 21.01 0.71
C SER A 47 -5.57 20.01 0.16
N THR A 48 -6.54 20.53 -0.58
CA THR A 48 -7.53 19.72 -1.31
C THR A 48 -7.05 19.31 -2.70
N GLN A 49 -5.95 19.90 -3.19
CA GLN A 49 -5.43 19.68 -4.55
C GLN A 49 -4.15 18.85 -4.56
N HIS A 50 -3.34 18.91 -3.50
CA HIS A 50 -2.05 18.23 -3.43
C HIS A 50 -2.01 17.28 -2.24
N THR A 51 -1.72 16.01 -2.51
CA THR A 51 -1.58 14.98 -1.47
C THR A 51 -0.19 14.98 -0.82
N TYR A 52 0.85 15.37 -1.58
CA TYR A 52 2.25 15.39 -1.15
C TYR A 52 2.96 16.66 -1.66
N ASN A 53 4.11 16.97 -1.07
CA ASN A 53 4.87 18.19 -1.36
C ASN A 53 6.24 17.90 -2.04
N SER A 54 7.04 18.95 -2.23
CA SER A 54 8.35 18.86 -2.88
C SER A 54 9.34 17.91 -2.19
N LYS A 55 9.31 17.77 -0.86
CA LYS A 55 10.16 16.81 -0.14
C LYS A 55 9.85 15.36 -0.56
N PHE A 56 8.58 15.05 -0.84
CA PHE A 56 8.18 13.73 -1.34
C PHE A 56 8.73 13.49 -2.75
N VAL A 57 8.63 14.50 -3.63
CA VAL A 57 9.16 14.44 -4.99
C VAL A 57 10.68 14.35 -5.02
N GLU A 58 11.38 15.03 -4.11
CA GLU A 58 12.83 14.90 -3.96
C GLU A 58 13.22 13.47 -3.52
N LEU A 59 12.41 12.85 -2.67
CA LEU A 59 12.68 11.51 -2.15
C LEU A 59 12.42 10.39 -3.17
N PHE A 60 11.29 10.44 -3.88
CA PHE A 60 10.84 9.38 -4.81
C PHE A 60 10.95 9.75 -6.29
N GLY A 61 11.40 10.96 -6.62
CA GLY A 61 11.41 11.44 -7.99
C GLY A 61 10.06 11.99 -8.45
N LYS A 62 10.01 12.38 -9.72
CA LYS A 62 8.81 12.97 -10.33
C LYS A 62 7.66 11.97 -10.34
N PRO A 63 6.41 12.43 -10.14
CA PRO A 63 5.26 11.57 -10.31
C PRO A 63 5.14 11.08 -11.75
N ARG A 64 4.51 9.93 -11.91
CA ARG A 64 4.15 9.39 -13.22
C ARG A 64 3.14 10.31 -13.89
N GLU A 65 3.35 10.57 -15.18
CA GLU A 65 2.36 11.26 -16.02
C GLU A 65 1.08 10.41 -16.13
N PRO A 66 -0.11 10.96 -15.86
CA PRO A 66 -1.38 10.27 -16.03
C PRO A 66 -1.50 9.66 -17.43
N GLU A 67 -2.14 8.49 -17.53
CA GLU A 67 -2.38 7.77 -18.80
C GLU A 67 -1.14 7.38 -19.61
N SER A 68 0.07 7.61 -19.10
CA SER A 68 1.29 7.11 -19.78
C SER A 68 1.37 5.59 -19.75
N ASP A 69 1.99 5.00 -20.78
CA ASP A 69 2.20 3.55 -20.89
C ASP A 69 3.14 3.00 -19.82
N PHE A 70 2.72 1.94 -19.12
CA PHE A 70 3.56 1.23 -18.17
C PHE A 70 4.11 -0.04 -18.82
N PHE A 71 5.43 -0.09 -18.96
CA PHE A 71 6.13 -1.23 -19.52
C PHE A 71 7.50 -1.38 -18.86
N THR A 72 7.89 -2.62 -18.60
CA THR A 72 9.20 -3.01 -18.08
C THR A 72 9.76 -4.11 -18.98
N MET A 73 11.04 -4.49 -18.77
CA MET A 73 11.63 -5.62 -19.50
C MET A 73 10.87 -6.93 -19.27
N ALA A 74 10.17 -7.07 -18.14
CA ALA A 74 9.37 -8.25 -17.82
C ALA A 74 8.02 -8.28 -18.56
N THR A 75 7.48 -7.13 -18.96
CA THR A 75 6.16 -7.05 -19.61
C THR A 75 6.22 -6.82 -21.12
N HIS A 76 7.19 -6.04 -21.61
CA HIS A 76 7.31 -5.64 -23.01
C HIS A 76 8.80 -5.63 -23.46
N PRO A 77 9.45 -6.80 -23.52
CA PRO A 77 10.86 -6.89 -23.93
C PRO A 77 11.12 -6.36 -25.35
N GLU A 78 10.12 -6.37 -26.23
CA GLU A 78 10.18 -5.80 -27.58
C GLU A 78 10.39 -4.28 -27.58
N ARG A 79 10.03 -3.58 -26.50
CA ARG A 79 10.24 -2.13 -26.32
C ARG A 79 11.59 -1.78 -25.70
N ALA A 80 12.54 -2.72 -25.64
CA ALA A 80 13.87 -2.51 -25.03
C ALA A 80 14.68 -1.35 -25.64
N GLY A 81 14.34 -0.91 -26.86
CA GLY A 81 14.93 0.28 -27.49
C GLY A 81 14.59 1.59 -26.77
N GLU A 82 13.46 1.67 -26.06
CA GLU A 82 12.98 2.85 -25.33
C GLU A 82 13.63 2.97 -23.94
N ARG A 83 14.97 3.00 -23.90
CA ARG A 83 15.77 2.85 -22.68
C ARG A 83 15.38 3.78 -21.53
N GLU A 84 15.16 5.06 -21.82
CA GLU A 84 14.82 6.04 -20.79
C GLU A 84 13.43 5.80 -20.18
N ALA A 85 12.44 5.49 -21.02
CA ALA A 85 11.09 5.17 -20.55
C ALA A 85 11.07 3.84 -19.78
N MET A 86 11.83 2.85 -20.25
CA MET A 86 12.01 1.56 -19.59
C MET A 86 12.61 1.75 -18.18
N ALA A 87 13.69 2.50 -18.06
CA ALA A 87 14.35 2.78 -16.77
C ALA A 87 13.42 3.54 -15.82
N ARG A 88 12.67 4.53 -16.33
CA ARG A 88 11.69 5.29 -15.54
C ARG A 88 10.53 4.41 -15.04
N ASN A 89 9.98 3.55 -15.90
CA ASN A 89 8.94 2.60 -15.52
C ASN A 89 9.44 1.58 -14.50
N GLN A 90 10.67 1.08 -14.67
CA GLN A 90 11.30 0.20 -13.69
C GLN A 90 11.45 0.88 -12.34
N HIS A 91 11.88 2.14 -12.31
CA HIS A 91 11.95 2.92 -11.07
C HIS A 91 10.58 3.01 -10.37
N TYR A 92 9.50 3.27 -11.11
CA TYR A 92 8.17 3.28 -10.51
C TYR A 92 7.72 1.91 -10.00
N ALA A 93 8.08 0.82 -10.69
CA ALA A 93 7.81 -0.54 -10.25
C ALA A 93 8.55 -0.85 -8.94
N ASP A 94 9.83 -0.46 -8.84
CA ASP A 94 10.65 -0.65 -7.63
C ASP A 94 10.10 0.15 -6.44
N VAL A 95 9.63 1.38 -6.67
CA VAL A 95 8.93 2.19 -5.64
C VAL A 95 7.64 1.49 -5.20
N ALA A 96 6.83 1.00 -6.15
CA ALA A 96 5.61 0.27 -5.85
C ALA A 96 5.88 -1.02 -5.05
N ALA A 97 6.90 -1.79 -5.43
CA ALA A 97 7.33 -2.99 -4.72
C ALA A 97 7.77 -2.68 -3.28
N SER A 98 8.50 -1.58 -3.09
CA SER A 98 8.95 -1.13 -1.76
C SER A 98 7.78 -0.73 -0.87
N ILE A 99 6.84 0.07 -1.39
CA ILE A 99 5.61 0.46 -0.67
C ILE A 99 4.80 -0.78 -0.31
N GLN A 100 4.58 -1.67 -1.27
CA GLN A 100 3.80 -2.89 -1.07
C GLN A 100 4.43 -3.74 0.03
N ARG A 101 5.76 -3.93 0.02
CA ARG A 101 6.46 -4.70 1.05
C ARG A 101 6.28 -4.11 2.45
N VAL A 102 6.47 -2.79 2.59
CA VAL A 102 6.33 -2.10 3.89
C VAL A 102 4.89 -2.17 4.39
N THR A 103 3.91 -2.00 3.52
CA THR A 103 2.49 -2.13 3.87
C THR A 103 2.15 -3.53 4.38
N GLU A 104 2.61 -4.57 3.67
CA GLU A 104 2.40 -5.96 4.10
C GLU A 104 3.05 -6.24 5.46
N ASP A 105 4.31 -5.83 5.64
CA ASP A 105 5.04 -6.02 6.90
C ASP A 105 4.35 -5.27 8.06
N ALA A 106 3.83 -4.07 7.79
CA ALA A 106 3.07 -3.30 8.76
C ALA A 106 1.76 -3.98 9.19
N LEU A 107 1.01 -4.55 8.23
CA LEU A 107 -0.22 -5.27 8.49
C LEU A 107 0.03 -6.53 9.32
N ILE A 108 1.07 -7.29 9.00
CA ILE A 108 1.48 -8.47 9.78
C ILE A 108 1.80 -8.10 11.22
N LYS A 109 2.49 -6.97 11.45
CA LYS A 109 2.80 -6.50 12.80
C LYS A 109 1.54 -6.15 13.59
N ILE A 110 0.58 -5.47 12.96
CA ILE A 110 -0.72 -5.13 13.55
C ILE A 110 -1.51 -6.41 13.88
N ALA A 111 -1.63 -7.32 12.92
CA ALA A 111 -2.33 -8.58 13.10
C ALA A 111 -1.75 -9.40 14.26
N ASN A 112 -0.43 -9.56 14.32
CA ASN A 112 0.25 -10.23 15.41
C ASN A 112 0.04 -9.53 16.76
N HIS A 113 -0.04 -8.20 16.80
CA HIS A 113 -0.34 -7.47 18.03
C HIS A 113 -1.78 -7.74 18.50
N VAL A 114 -2.76 -7.66 17.59
CA VAL A 114 -4.17 -7.94 17.90
C VAL A 114 -4.36 -9.38 18.36
N HIS A 115 -3.67 -10.35 17.75
CA HIS A 115 -3.67 -11.74 18.20
C HIS A 115 -3.16 -11.86 19.64
N ARG A 116 -2.02 -11.24 19.98
CA ARG A 116 -1.49 -11.23 21.36
C ARG A 116 -2.44 -10.61 22.37
N LEU A 117 -3.19 -9.58 21.99
CA LEU A 117 -4.15 -8.91 22.88
C LEU A 117 -5.41 -9.73 23.13
N THR A 118 -5.90 -10.42 22.10
CA THR A 118 -7.24 -11.03 22.12
C THR A 118 -7.22 -12.54 22.29
N GLY A 119 -6.14 -13.21 21.88
CA GLY A 119 -6.04 -14.66 21.81
C GLY A 119 -6.98 -15.31 20.78
N LEU A 120 -7.64 -14.52 19.92
CA LEU A 120 -8.60 -15.02 18.93
C LEU A 120 -7.87 -15.45 17.65
N ASN A 121 -8.35 -16.52 17.02
CA ASN A 121 -7.74 -17.07 15.79
C ASN A 121 -8.48 -16.70 14.50
N LYS A 122 -9.56 -15.91 14.58
CA LYS A 122 -10.29 -15.41 13.41
C LYS A 122 -10.12 -13.90 13.29
N LEU A 123 -9.67 -13.44 12.13
CA LEU A 123 -9.47 -12.02 11.85
C LEU A 123 -10.57 -11.50 10.91
N VAL A 124 -11.21 -10.40 11.30
CA VAL A 124 -12.15 -9.66 10.45
C VAL A 124 -11.51 -8.35 10.06
N MET A 125 -11.52 -8.03 8.76
CA MET A 125 -10.92 -6.81 8.22
C MET A 125 -11.92 -6.02 7.37
N ALA A 126 -11.82 -4.70 7.49
CA ALA A 126 -12.48 -3.71 6.65
C ALA A 126 -11.51 -2.52 6.44
N GLY A 127 -11.88 -1.54 5.62
CA GLY A 127 -11.02 -0.48 5.11
C GLY A 127 -10.43 -0.82 3.74
N GLY A 128 -10.15 0.18 2.90
CA GLY A 128 -9.68 -0.03 1.52
C GLY A 128 -8.45 -0.94 1.41
N VAL A 129 -7.51 -0.82 2.37
CA VAL A 129 -6.30 -1.66 2.45
C VAL A 129 -6.61 -3.15 2.65
N ALA A 130 -7.76 -3.50 3.23
CA ALA A 130 -8.19 -4.89 3.37
C ALA A 130 -8.48 -5.57 2.03
N LEU A 131 -8.64 -4.80 0.94
CA LEU A 131 -8.76 -5.31 -0.43
C LEU A 131 -7.41 -5.67 -1.06
N ASN A 132 -6.30 -5.50 -0.33
CA ASN A 132 -4.97 -5.86 -0.80
C ASN A 132 -4.75 -7.38 -0.74
N THR A 133 -5.04 -8.07 -1.84
CA THR A 133 -4.99 -9.54 -1.92
C THR A 133 -3.61 -10.11 -1.62
N LYS A 134 -2.53 -9.40 -1.99
CA LYS A 134 -1.16 -9.82 -1.69
C LYS A 134 -0.85 -9.73 -0.20
N ALA A 135 -1.30 -8.68 0.47
CA ALA A 135 -1.21 -8.58 1.93
C ALA A 135 -2.08 -9.62 2.64
N ASN A 136 -3.29 -9.88 2.15
CA ASN A 136 -4.20 -10.88 2.73
C ASN A 136 -3.60 -12.30 2.68
N TYR A 137 -2.94 -12.65 1.57
CA TYR A 137 -2.23 -13.93 1.46
C TYR A 137 -1.11 -14.05 2.49
N ARG A 138 -0.30 -13.01 2.67
CA ARG A 138 0.77 -13.01 3.67
C ARG A 138 0.22 -13.04 5.09
N LEU A 139 -0.85 -12.31 5.39
CA LEU A 139 -1.51 -12.36 6.69
C LEU A 139 -1.94 -13.80 7.04
N LEU A 140 -2.62 -14.49 6.12
CA LEU A 140 -3.06 -15.87 6.36
C LEU A 140 -1.88 -16.85 6.50
N SER A 141 -0.75 -16.56 5.84
CA SER A 141 0.41 -17.47 5.79
C SER A 141 1.46 -17.21 6.89
N GLU A 142 1.56 -15.98 7.39
CA GLU A 142 2.65 -15.50 8.26
C GLU A 142 2.15 -15.08 9.66
N THR A 143 0.86 -15.23 9.95
CA THR A 143 0.29 -14.90 11.28
C THR A 143 -0.47 -16.10 11.87
N PRO A 144 -0.77 -16.10 13.18
CA PRO A 144 -1.49 -17.19 13.84
C PRO A 144 -3.00 -17.27 13.54
N PHE A 145 -3.52 -16.51 12.57
CA PHE A 145 -4.94 -16.52 12.24
C PHE A 145 -5.28 -17.69 11.30
N ASP A 146 -6.26 -18.50 11.69
CA ASP A 146 -6.74 -19.66 10.91
C ASP A 146 -7.68 -19.23 9.77
N GLU A 147 -8.43 -18.16 10.01
CA GLU A 147 -9.44 -17.65 9.09
C GLU A 147 -9.40 -16.12 9.03
N ILE A 148 -9.51 -15.58 7.82
CA ILE A 148 -9.62 -14.15 7.56
C ILE A 148 -10.91 -13.89 6.78
N TYR A 149 -11.76 -13.02 7.32
CA TYR A 149 -12.93 -12.48 6.62
C TYR A 149 -12.68 -11.03 6.25
N ILE A 150 -12.91 -10.70 4.98
CA ILE A 150 -12.80 -9.34 4.45
C ILE A 150 -14.20 -8.90 4.05
N GLN A 151 -14.62 -7.74 4.57
CA GLN A 151 -15.92 -7.18 4.24
C GLN A 151 -15.97 -6.84 2.73
N PRO A 152 -17.02 -7.25 1.97
CA PRO A 152 -17.03 -7.09 0.50
C PRO A 152 -16.99 -5.64 -0.01
N ALA A 153 -17.64 -4.72 0.69
CA ALA A 153 -17.60 -3.28 0.47
C ALA A 153 -16.60 -2.62 1.45
N ALA A 154 -15.36 -3.15 1.57
CA ALA A 154 -14.45 -2.76 2.65
C ALA A 154 -14.03 -1.28 2.57
N GLY A 155 -14.23 -0.62 1.43
CA GLY A 155 -13.93 0.80 1.25
C GLY A 155 -14.91 1.72 1.97
N ASP A 156 -14.84 3.01 1.63
CA ASP A 156 -15.71 4.04 2.19
C ASP A 156 -17.21 3.77 1.91
N ASP A 157 -17.51 3.01 0.85
CA ASP A 157 -18.84 2.56 0.48
C ASP A 157 -19.49 1.62 1.51
N GLY A 158 -18.69 0.82 2.23
CA GLY A 158 -19.18 -0.02 3.33
C GLY A 158 -19.57 0.75 4.58
N GLY A 159 -19.16 2.02 4.70
CA GLY A 159 -19.45 2.85 5.87
C GLY A 159 -20.95 3.01 6.12
N ALA A 160 -21.75 3.16 5.05
CA ALA A 160 -23.21 3.27 5.16
C ALA A 160 -23.84 1.99 5.71
N LEU A 161 -23.38 0.81 5.25
CA LEU A 161 -23.84 -0.49 5.76
C LEU A 161 -23.44 -0.68 7.22
N GLY A 162 -22.20 -0.33 7.58
CA GLY A 162 -21.73 -0.39 8.97
C GLY A 162 -22.53 0.51 9.91
N ALA A 163 -22.84 1.74 9.48
CA ALA A 163 -23.66 2.67 10.26
C ALA A 163 -25.10 2.17 10.44
N ALA A 164 -25.70 1.63 9.38
CA ALA A 164 -27.04 1.05 9.45
C ALA A 164 -27.12 -0.14 10.41
N LEU A 165 -26.12 -1.04 10.37
CA LEU A 165 -26.04 -2.17 11.28
C LEU A 165 -25.79 -1.74 12.73
N TRP A 166 -25.00 -0.69 12.95
CA TRP A 166 -24.73 -0.17 14.30
C TRP A 166 -25.95 0.49 14.94
N ALA A 167 -26.79 1.15 14.14
CA ALA A 167 -27.99 1.83 14.60
C ALA A 167 -29.21 0.90 14.79
N TYR A 168 -29.16 -0.31 14.25
CA TYR A 168 -30.22 -1.33 14.34
C TYR A 168 -30.15 -2.09 15.68
#